data_AF-A0A1P8X7U6-F1
#
_entry.id   AF-A0A1P8X7U6-F1
#
_cell.length_a   1.000
_cell.length_b   1.000
_cell.length_c   1.000
_cell.angle_alpha   90.00
_cell.angle_beta   90.00
_cell.angle_gamma   90.00
#
_symmetry.space_group_name_H-M   'P 1'
#
loop_
_entity.id
_entity.type
_entity.pdbx_description
1 polymer ?
#
loop_
_entity_poly.entity_id
_entity_poly.type
_entity_poly.pdbx_seq_one_letter_code
_entity_poly.pdbx_strand_id
1 'polypeptide(L)'
;MTAAGARDHRVMASIGRDGMTVRSQQRDDRSWLFTVCYTACFSDDDLGHRFDDTVAIRELHGYNRIAEAQHCVTFTATSTRVWRKKRIVVQAPAIEAVCAEICLHQHSA
;
A
#
# COMPACT_ATOMS: atom_id res chain seq x y z
N MET A 1 -6.86 -38.23 22.87
CA MET A 1 -5.81 -37.46 22.16
C MET A 1 -6.51 -36.41 21.31
N THR A 2 -6.60 -35.20 21.85
CA THR A 2 -7.24 -34.04 21.23
C THR A 2 -6.29 -33.43 20.21
N ALA A 3 -6.68 -33.43 18.92
CA ALA A 3 -6.00 -32.64 17.91
C ALA A 3 -6.31 -31.17 18.21
N ALA A 4 -5.30 -30.43 18.70
CA ALA A 4 -5.37 -28.99 18.82
C ALA A 4 -5.49 -28.41 17.41
N GLY A 5 -6.64 -27.79 17.13
CA GLY A 5 -6.85 -27.06 15.88
C GLY A 5 -5.77 -26.00 15.74
N ALA A 6 -4.96 -26.10 14.69
CA ALA A 6 -4.15 -25.00 14.23
C ALA A 6 -5.11 -23.85 13.92
N ARG A 7 -5.19 -22.87 14.83
CA ARG A 7 -5.76 -21.57 14.50
C ARG A 7 -4.83 -21.01 13.43
N ASP A 8 -5.31 -21.01 12.20
CA ASP A 8 -4.73 -20.21 11.13
C ASP A 8 -4.67 -18.77 11.66
N HIS A 9 -3.49 -18.32 12.10
CA HIS A 9 -3.27 -16.97 12.62
C HIS A 9 -3.32 -16.03 11.43
N ARG A 10 -4.53 -15.79 10.96
CA ARG A 10 -4.79 -14.94 9.82
C ARG A 10 -4.52 -13.51 10.27
N VAL A 11 -3.36 -13.00 9.90
CA VAL A 11 -3.02 -11.58 9.98
C VAL A 11 -4.21 -10.75 9.51
N MET A 12 -4.64 -9.82 10.36
CA MET A 12 -5.83 -9.00 10.13
C MET A 12 -5.49 -7.62 9.55
N ALA A 13 -4.22 -7.45 9.18
CA ALA A 13 -3.69 -6.24 8.61
C ALA A 13 -4.49 -5.81 7.37
N SER A 14 -4.92 -4.56 7.34
CA SER A 14 -5.80 -4.03 6.30
C SER A 14 -5.49 -2.57 5.98
N ILE A 15 -6.01 -2.08 4.85
CA ILE A 15 -5.95 -0.66 4.51
C ILE A 15 -7.19 0.03 5.07
N GLY A 16 -6.97 1.02 5.92
CA GLY A 16 -8.04 1.86 6.47
C GLY A 16 -8.75 2.64 5.36
N ARG A 17 -10.07 2.75 5.46
CA ARG A 17 -10.91 3.48 4.49
C ARG A 17 -10.88 5.00 4.70
N ASP A 18 -10.36 5.45 5.84
CA ASP A 18 -10.31 6.86 6.21
C ASP A 18 -8.94 7.48 5.90
N GLY A 19 -8.95 8.69 5.34
CA GLY A 19 -7.74 9.49 5.17
C GLY A 19 -6.80 9.03 4.05
N MET A 20 -7.31 8.24 3.09
CA MET A 20 -6.55 7.91 1.88
C MET A 20 -6.54 9.11 0.92
N THR A 21 -5.36 9.48 0.43
CA THR A 21 -5.22 10.53 -0.59
C THR A 21 -4.24 10.10 -1.67
N VAL A 22 -4.61 10.34 -2.92
CA VAL A 22 -3.70 10.26 -4.08
C VAL A 22 -3.55 11.67 -4.64
N ARG A 23 -2.33 12.16 -4.71
CA ARG A 23 -2.01 13.45 -5.33
C ARG A 23 -1.04 13.23 -6.47
N SER A 24 -1.34 13.79 -7.63
CA SER A 24 -0.44 13.80 -8.79
C SER A 24 0.15 15.19 -8.99
N GLN A 25 1.38 15.23 -9.46
CA GLN A 25 2.06 16.45 -9.88
C GLN A 25 2.93 16.12 -11.08
N GLN A 26 2.74 16.83 -12.19
CA GLN A 26 3.69 16.77 -13.30
C GLN A 26 4.96 17.56 -12.94
N ARG A 27 6.12 16.99 -13.24
CA ARG A 27 7.45 17.56 -13.01
C ARG A 27 7.99 18.21 -14.30
N ASP A 28 9.04 19.00 -14.16
CA ASP A 28 9.69 19.71 -15.28
C ASP A 28 10.23 18.75 -16.36
N ASP A 29 10.63 17.54 -15.97
CA ASP A 29 11.07 16.47 -16.86
C ASP A 29 9.91 15.72 -17.55
N ARG A 30 8.68 16.22 -17.43
CA ARG A 30 7.42 15.64 -17.91
C ARG A 30 7.03 14.31 -17.25
N SER A 31 7.78 13.83 -16.27
CA SER A 31 7.35 12.71 -15.44
C SER A 31 6.26 13.13 -14.45
N TRP A 32 5.52 12.16 -13.93
CA TRP A 32 4.49 12.36 -12.92
C TRP A 32 4.96 11.84 -11.58
N LEU A 33 4.84 12.67 -10.54
CA LEU A 33 5.00 12.28 -9.15
C LEU A 33 3.62 12.01 -8.53
N PHE A 34 3.39 10.77 -8.14
CA PHE A 34 2.26 10.39 -7.30
C PHE A 34 2.68 10.35 -5.84
N THR A 35 1.97 11.06 -4.98
CA THR A 35 2.04 10.91 -3.54
C THR A 35 0.78 10.21 -3.05
N VAL A 36 0.94 9.00 -2.53
CA VAL A 36 -0.13 8.18 -1.97
C VAL A 36 0.04 8.14 -0.46
N CYS A 37 -0.97 8.61 0.27
CA CYS A 37 -1.04 8.52 1.72
C CYS A 37 -2.19 7.61 2.11
N TYR A 38 -1.98 6.73 3.07
CA TYR A 38 -2.99 5.80 3.56
C TYR A 38 -2.69 5.37 5.01
N THR A 39 -3.68 4.78 5.67
CA THR A 39 -3.51 4.20 7.00
C THR A 39 -3.48 2.68 6.86
N ALA A 40 -2.42 2.03 7.36
CA ALA A 40 -2.42 0.59 7.58
C ALA A 40 -2.98 0.32 8.98
N CYS A 41 -4.00 -0.53 9.05
CA CYS A 41 -4.69 -0.93 10.27
C CYS A 41 -4.24 -2.33 10.67
N PHE A 42 -3.94 -2.53 11.94
CA PHE A 42 -3.38 -3.75 12.51
C PHE A 42 -4.19 -4.18 13.73
N SER A 43 -4.33 -5.49 13.94
CA SER A 43 -4.79 -6.03 15.23
C SER A 43 -3.67 -6.02 16.26
N ASP A 44 -4.00 -6.32 17.52
CA ASP A 44 -2.99 -6.46 18.57
C ASP A 44 -2.01 -7.62 18.27
N ASP A 45 -2.49 -8.68 17.62
CA ASP A 45 -1.67 -9.83 17.21
C ASP A 45 -0.70 -9.49 16.06
N ASP A 46 -0.99 -8.45 15.29
CA ASP A 46 -0.12 -8.00 14.20
C ASP A 46 1.05 -7.15 14.73
N LEU A 47 0.98 -6.64 15.96
CA LEU A 47 1.97 -5.73 16.51
C LEU A 47 3.35 -6.40 16.70
N GLY A 48 4.39 -5.68 16.32
CA GLY A 48 5.77 -6.20 16.31
C GLY A 48 6.13 -7.01 15.06
N HIS A 49 5.16 -7.42 14.24
CA HIS A 49 5.45 -8.05 12.96
C HIS A 49 5.88 -7.02 11.91
N ARG A 50 6.66 -7.52 10.94
CA ARG A 50 7.15 -6.74 9.80
C ARG A 50 6.20 -6.90 8.63
N PHE A 51 5.91 -5.78 7.99
CA PHE A 51 5.07 -5.69 6.82
C PHE A 51 5.80 -4.95 5.72
N ASP A 52 5.40 -5.19 4.50
CA ASP A 52 5.62 -4.28 3.38
C ASP A 52 4.31 -4.02 2.67
N ASP A 53 4.37 -3.14 1.70
CA ASP A 53 3.20 -2.79 0.92
C ASP A 53 3.59 -2.55 -0.53
N THR A 54 2.63 -2.77 -1.42
CA THR A 54 2.73 -2.46 -2.84
C THR A 54 1.67 -1.43 -3.19
N VAL A 55 2.07 -0.43 -3.98
CA VAL A 55 1.16 0.62 -4.46
C VAL A 55 1.24 0.65 -5.96
N ALA A 56 0.12 0.36 -6.61
CA ALA A 56 -0.04 0.47 -8.04
C ALA A 56 -0.91 1.68 -8.40
N ILE A 57 -0.53 2.40 -9.46
CA ILE A 57 -1.35 3.47 -10.04
C ILE A 57 -1.99 2.91 -11.31
N ARG A 58 -3.32 3.04 -11.39
CA ARG A 58 -4.12 2.58 -12.53
C ARG A 58 -4.91 3.74 -13.12
N GLU A 59 -5.08 3.71 -14.43
CA GLU A 59 -6.03 4.60 -15.11
C GLU A 59 -7.46 4.24 -14.69
N LEU A 60 -8.26 5.27 -14.39
CA LEU A 60 -9.64 5.06 -13.96
C LEU A 60 -10.52 4.50 -15.09
N HIS A 61 -10.26 4.91 -16.33
CA HIS A 61 -11.09 4.58 -17.50
C HIS A 61 -10.50 3.46 -18.39
N GLY A 62 -9.18 3.22 -18.31
CA GLY A 62 -8.47 2.33 -19.24
C GLY A 62 -8.16 0.94 -18.70
N TYR A 63 -8.42 0.66 -17.41
CA TYR A 63 -7.98 -0.54 -16.68
C TYR A 63 -6.45 -0.80 -16.69
N ASN A 64 -5.67 -0.01 -17.43
CA ASN A 64 -4.23 -0.16 -17.56
C ASN A 64 -3.53 0.25 -16.27
N ARG A 65 -2.63 -0.61 -15.80
CA ARG A 65 -1.67 -0.27 -14.75
C ARG A 65 -0.56 0.56 -15.38
N ILE A 66 -0.43 1.81 -14.96
CA ILE A 66 0.56 2.75 -15.52
C ILE A 66 1.83 2.82 -14.69
N ALA A 67 1.76 2.42 -13.42
CA ALA A 67 2.93 2.30 -12.57
C ALA A 67 2.70 1.37 -11.38
N GLU A 68 3.79 0.85 -10.85
CA GLU A 68 3.82 0.11 -9.61
C GLU A 68 5.09 0.44 -8.83
N ALA A 69 4.92 0.81 -7.56
CA ALA A 69 6.02 0.84 -6.61
C ALA A 69 5.98 -0.46 -5.80
N GLN A 70 6.88 -1.37 -6.15
CA GLN A 70 7.01 -2.67 -5.49
C GLN A 70 7.70 -2.55 -4.12
N HIS A 71 7.66 -3.67 -3.39
CA HIS A 71 8.01 -4.00 -2.00
C HIS A 71 9.36 -3.51 -1.44
N CYS A 72 9.75 -2.25 -1.64
CA CYS A 72 11.12 -1.83 -1.30
C CYS A 72 11.28 -1.34 0.14
N VAL A 73 10.20 -1.01 0.86
CA VAL A 73 10.29 -0.41 2.20
C VAL A 73 9.36 -1.11 3.17
N THR A 74 9.93 -2.09 3.88
CA THR A 74 9.28 -2.74 5.01
C THR A 74 9.12 -1.79 6.20
N PHE A 75 8.19 -2.09 7.09
CA PHE A 75 7.99 -1.40 8.36
C PHE A 75 7.44 -2.36 9.42
N THR A 76 7.60 -2.02 10.69
CA THR A 76 7.02 -2.79 11.80
C THR A 76 5.69 -2.17 12.23
N ALA A 77 4.68 -2.99 12.48
CA ALA A 77 3.43 -2.53 13.08
C ALA A 77 3.67 -2.18 14.55
N THR A 78 3.90 -0.90 14.86
CA THR A 78 4.15 -0.43 16.23
C THR A 78 2.89 0.04 16.95
N SER A 79 1.78 0.16 16.22
CA SER A 79 0.47 0.54 16.72
C SER A 79 -0.62 -0.06 15.81
N THR A 80 -1.86 -0.05 16.29
CA THR A 80 -3.03 -0.51 15.55
C THR A 80 -3.35 0.34 14.31
N ARG A 81 -2.74 1.54 14.19
CA ARG A 81 -2.89 2.44 13.04
C ARG A 81 -1.56 3.10 12.71
N VAL A 82 -1.00 2.75 11.55
CA VAL A 82 0.25 3.35 11.05
C VAL A 82 -0.05 4.16 9.80
N TRP A 83 0.29 5.44 9.83
CA TRP A 83 0.20 6.29 8.64
C TRP A 83 1.38 6.05 7.71
N ARG A 84 1.09 5.86 6.43
CA ARG A 84 2.07 5.54 5.39
C ARG A 84 1.98 6.58 4.28
N LYS A 85 3.15 6.93 3.74
CA LYS A 85 3.30 7.80 2.58
C LYS A 85 4.26 7.14 1.59
N LYS A 86 3.80 6.96 0.36
CA LYS A 86 4.63 6.52 -0.76
C LYS A 86 4.66 7.54 -1.88
N ARG A 87 5.80 7.60 -2.55
CA ARG A 87 6.07 8.46 -3.70
C ARG A 87 6.47 7.60 -4.88
N ILE A 88 5.77 7.75 -6.00
CA ILE A 88 5.98 6.97 -7.21
C ILE A 88 6.22 7.94 -8.34
N VAL A 89 7.30 7.76 -9.07
CA VAL A 89 7.60 8.56 -10.27
C VAL A 89 7.31 7.70 -11.48
N VAL A 90 6.54 8.25 -12.42
CA VAL A 90 6.05 7.54 -13.60
C VAL A 90 6.41 8.34 -14.84
N GLN A 91 6.94 7.66 -15.85
CA GLN A 91 7.15 8.23 -17.17
C GLN A 91 5.90 7.95 -18.00
N ALA A 92 5.04 8.96 -18.15
CA ALA A 92 3.81 8.86 -18.93
C ALA A 92 3.53 10.19 -19.63
N PRO A 93 3.08 10.17 -20.90
CA PRO A 93 2.91 11.38 -21.70
C PRO A 93 1.76 12.28 -21.20
N ALA A 94 0.67 11.68 -20.70
CA ALA A 94 -0.48 12.38 -20.13
C ALA A 94 -1.22 11.45 -19.16
N ILE A 95 -1.82 12.04 -18.11
CA ILE A 95 -2.62 11.32 -17.12
C ILE A 95 -3.82 12.21 -16.76
N GLU A 96 -5.04 11.73 -17.02
CA GLU A 96 -6.27 12.48 -16.72
C GLU A 96 -6.84 12.09 -15.34
N ALA A 97 -7.15 10.81 -15.16
CA ALA A 97 -7.76 10.28 -13.94
C ALA A 97 -7.15 8.94 -13.56
N VAL A 98 -6.80 8.80 -12.28
CA VAL A 98 -6.18 7.58 -11.74
C VAL A 98 -6.80 7.15 -10.42
N CYS A 99 -6.63 5.88 -10.09
CA CYS A 99 -6.78 5.37 -8.73
C CYS A 99 -5.47 4.71 -8.27
N ALA A 100 -5.33 4.55 -6.95
CA ALA A 100 -4.27 3.77 -6.35
C ALA A 100 -4.84 2.47 -5.79
N GLU A 101 -4.17 1.36 -6.10
CA GLU A 101 -4.42 0.05 -5.52
C GLU A 101 -3.29 -0.25 -4.55
N ILE A 102 -3.64 -0.61 -3.32
CA ILE A 102 -2.70 -0.78 -2.21
C ILE A 102 -2.87 -2.19 -1.66
N CYS A 103 -1.79 -2.95 -1.65
CA CYS A 103 -1.72 -4.27 -1.03
C CYS A 103 -0.76 -4.21 0.15
N LEU A 104 -1.13 -4.85 1.26
CA LEU A 104 -0.32 -4.97 2.45
C LEU A 104 0.07 -6.43 2.62
N HIS A 105 1.35 -6.69 2.85
CA HIS A 105 1.89 -8.04 2.95
C HIS A 105 2.66 -8.18 4.25
N GLN A 106 2.42 -9.28 4.97
CA GLN A 106 3.29 -9.64 6.08
C GLN A 106 4.60 -10.15 5.49
N HIS A 107 5.71 -9.55 5.91
CA HIS A 107 7.04 -9.95 5.49
C HIS A 107 7.55 -11.01 6.46
N SER A 108 7.51 -12.28 6.05
CA SER A 108 8.21 -13.36 6.76
C SER A 108 9.71 -13.07 6.75
N ALA A 109 10.36 -13.18 7.90
CA ALA A 109 11.81 -13.01 7.99
C ALA A 109 12.56 -14.15 7.29
#